data_AF-N9PYB9-F1
#
_entry.id   AF-N9PYB9-F1
#
_cell.length_a   1.000
_cell.length_b   1.000
_cell.length_c   1.000
_cell.angle_alpha   90.00
_cell.angle_beta   90.00
_cell.angle_gamma   90.00
#
_symmetry.space_group_name_H-M   'P 1'
#
loop_
_entity.id
_entity.type
_entity.pdbx_description
1 polymer ?
#
loop_
_entity_poly.entity_id
_entity_poly.type
_entity_poly.pdbx_seq_one_letter_code
_entity_poly.pdbx_strand_id
1 'polypeptide(L)'
;GPLGAVTGIIGGITGGIGGDGGPLGAVTGIIDGITGGIGGGDGGPLGAVTGIIGGITGGIGGGDGGPLGAVTDIIGGITGGIGGGDDGPLGAVTGIIGGITGGIGGGDGGPLGAVTGIIGGITGGIGGGDGGPLGAVTGIIGGITGGIGGGDGGPLGAVTGIIGGITGGIGSGDGGPLGAVTDIIGGITGGIGGGDGGPLGAVTGIIGGITGGIGGGDGGPLGAVTDIIGGITGGIGGGDGGPLGAVTGIIGGITGGIGGGDGGPLGAVTGIIGGITG
;
A
#
# COMPACT_ATOMS: atom_id res chain seq x y z
N GLY A 1 -12.20 37.11 7.69
CA GLY A 1 -11.39 36.70 6.53
C GLY A 1 -10.69 35.41 6.88
N PRO A 2 -10.35 34.56 5.89
CA PRO A 2 -9.62 33.32 6.15
C PRO A 2 -8.25 33.65 6.76
N LEU A 3 -7.86 32.92 7.80
CA LEU A 3 -6.60 33.15 8.50
C LEU A 3 -5.49 32.38 7.78
N GLY A 4 -4.54 33.10 7.18
CA GLY A 4 -3.40 32.49 6.51
C GLY A 4 -2.17 32.36 7.42
N ALA A 5 -1.44 31.26 7.22
CA ALA A 5 -0.10 30.94 7.76
C ALA A 5 0.05 30.96 9.30
N VAL A 6 0.13 29.76 9.90
CA VAL A 6 0.53 29.57 11.31
C VAL A 6 1.95 29.02 11.40
N THR A 7 2.78 29.62 12.28
CA THR A 7 4.22 29.34 12.43
C THR A 7 4.63 29.09 13.88
N GLY A 8 5.43 28.05 14.13
CA GLY A 8 6.31 27.92 15.30
C GLY A 8 5.62 27.62 16.64
N ILE A 9 4.82 26.55 16.71
CA ILE A 9 4.08 26.16 17.93
C ILE A 9 4.90 25.22 18.82
N ILE A 10 5.07 25.63 20.08
CA ILE A 10 5.59 24.80 21.18
C ILE A 10 4.39 24.38 22.04
N GLY A 11 3.85 23.21 21.74
CA GLY A 11 2.58 22.67 22.25
C GLY A 11 1.94 21.77 21.20
N GLY A 12 1.00 20.89 21.60
CA GLY A 12 0.25 20.04 20.67
C GLY A 12 -0.99 20.73 20.06
N ILE A 13 -1.39 20.32 18.87
CA ILE A 13 -2.66 20.75 18.23
C ILE A 13 -3.72 19.66 18.36
N THR A 14 -4.97 20.04 18.69
CA THR A 14 -6.12 19.12 18.78
C THR A 14 -7.33 19.63 17.97
N GLY A 15 -7.97 18.82 17.11
CA GLY A 15 -9.15 19.25 16.34
C GLY A 15 -10.04 18.18 15.65
N GLY A 16 -11.36 18.37 15.75
CA GLY A 16 -12.48 17.62 15.13
C GLY A 16 -13.80 18.29 15.61
N ILE A 17 -14.99 18.19 14.99
CA ILE A 17 -15.59 17.15 14.13
C ILE A 17 -16.57 17.81 13.10
N GLY A 18 -16.52 17.45 11.80
CA GLY A 18 -17.59 17.70 10.80
C GLY A 18 -17.26 18.62 9.61
N GLY A 19 -17.84 18.34 8.42
CA GLY A 19 -17.40 18.86 7.10
C GLY A 19 -18.07 20.14 6.57
N ASP A 20 -17.81 20.41 5.28
CA ASP A 20 -18.06 21.67 4.55
C ASP A 20 -17.26 22.89 5.09
N GLY A 21 -15.98 22.67 5.41
CA GLY A 21 -14.90 23.64 5.21
C GLY A 21 -14.78 24.88 6.13
N GLY A 22 -13.95 24.78 7.17
CA GLY A 22 -13.17 25.92 7.70
C GLY A 22 -12.73 25.81 9.18
N PRO A 23 -11.69 26.55 9.64
CA PRO A 23 -10.86 27.53 8.93
C PRO A 23 -9.35 27.21 8.84
N LEU A 24 -8.90 26.04 9.31
CA LEU A 24 -7.52 25.54 9.50
C LEU A 24 -6.58 25.46 8.26
N GLY A 25 -6.26 26.57 7.60
CA GLY A 25 -5.24 26.64 6.54
C GLY A 25 -3.79 26.40 7.01
N ALA A 26 -2.85 26.40 6.05
CA ALA A 26 -1.46 25.91 6.17
C ALA A 26 -0.74 26.17 7.51
N VAL A 27 -0.25 25.08 8.12
CA VAL A 27 0.42 25.07 9.43
C VAL A 27 1.88 24.62 9.30
N THR A 28 2.77 25.32 10.02
CA THR A 28 4.23 25.13 9.94
C THR A 28 4.88 25.09 11.34
N GLY A 29 5.75 24.12 11.60
CA GLY A 29 6.68 24.12 12.74
C GLY A 29 6.03 23.80 14.10
N ILE A 30 5.71 22.53 14.36
CA ILE A 30 5.12 22.06 15.64
C ILE A 30 6.10 21.14 16.37
N ILE A 31 6.24 21.31 17.70
CA ILE A 31 7.14 20.45 18.50
C ILE A 31 6.45 19.17 19.03
N ASP A 32 5.30 19.25 19.71
CA ASP A 32 4.79 18.09 20.48
C ASP A 32 3.92 17.11 19.68
N GLY A 33 3.18 17.56 18.65
CA GLY A 33 2.40 16.70 17.75
C GLY A 33 0.98 17.22 17.42
N ILE A 34 0.20 16.41 16.68
CA ILE A 34 -1.19 16.71 16.28
C ILE A 34 -2.12 15.53 16.63
N THR A 35 -3.35 15.82 17.06
CA THR A 35 -4.44 14.84 17.22
C THR A 35 -5.77 15.34 16.63
N GLY A 36 -6.50 14.54 15.85
CA GLY A 36 -7.80 14.96 15.28
C GLY A 36 -8.69 13.86 14.67
N GLY A 37 -9.87 14.19 14.14
CA GLY A 37 -10.73 13.23 13.41
C GLY A 37 -12.21 13.60 13.26
N ILE A 38 -12.87 12.97 12.27
CA ILE A 38 -14.29 13.13 11.83
C ILE A 38 -14.58 14.52 11.22
N GLY A 39 -15.32 14.69 10.14
CA GLY A 39 -15.97 13.77 9.18
C GLY A 39 -16.58 14.60 8.04
N GLY A 40 -17.01 13.98 6.94
CA GLY A 40 -16.96 14.62 5.62
C GLY A 40 -18.09 15.56 5.15
N GLY A 41 -17.95 15.91 3.87
CA GLY A 41 -18.21 17.22 3.27
C GLY A 41 -16.89 17.75 2.67
N ASP A 42 -16.92 18.73 1.77
CA ASP A 42 -15.75 19.10 0.93
C ASP A 42 -14.55 19.61 1.78
N GLY A 43 -13.54 18.75 1.96
CA GLY A 43 -12.27 19.03 2.63
C GLY A 43 -12.27 18.90 4.17
N GLY A 44 -11.20 18.28 4.70
CA GLY A 44 -11.00 18.11 6.14
C GLY A 44 -10.76 19.40 6.94
N PRO A 45 -10.95 19.37 8.28
CA PRO A 45 -10.77 20.54 9.14
C PRO A 45 -9.30 21.01 9.25
N LEU A 46 -8.32 20.20 8.87
CA LEU A 46 -6.91 20.57 8.75
C LEU A 46 -6.46 20.48 7.28
N GLY A 47 -5.98 21.60 6.73
CA GLY A 47 -5.38 21.68 5.40
C GLY A 47 -3.97 21.07 5.33
N ALA A 48 -3.12 21.58 4.45
CA ALA A 48 -1.74 21.09 4.32
C ALA A 48 -0.90 21.31 5.59
N VAL A 49 -0.17 20.27 6.00
CA VAL A 49 0.59 20.20 7.26
C VAL A 49 2.08 20.00 6.96
N THR A 50 2.95 20.82 7.57
CA THR A 50 4.40 20.77 7.33
C THR A 50 5.23 20.95 8.61
N GLY A 51 6.36 20.24 8.72
CA GLY A 51 7.41 20.51 9.72
C GLY A 51 6.99 20.23 11.16
N ILE A 52 6.92 18.94 11.54
CA ILE A 52 6.49 18.51 12.87
C ILE A 52 7.56 17.62 13.51
N ILE A 53 7.89 17.85 14.79
CA ILE A 53 8.83 17.00 15.52
C ILE A 53 8.10 15.83 16.21
N GLY A 54 6.91 16.06 16.74
CA GLY A 54 6.01 15.02 17.29
C GLY A 54 5.29 14.19 16.24
N GLY A 55 4.48 13.24 16.69
CA GLY A 55 3.64 12.40 15.81
C GLY A 55 2.30 13.05 15.42
N ILE A 56 1.61 12.42 14.47
CA ILE A 56 0.21 12.73 14.12
C ILE A 56 -0.69 11.54 14.47
N THR A 57 -1.88 11.82 14.99
CA THR A 57 -2.93 10.80 15.18
C THR A 57 -4.30 11.31 14.70
N GLY A 58 -5.03 10.56 13.85
CA GLY A 58 -6.43 10.89 13.55
C GLY A 58 -7.17 10.01 12.54
N GLY A 59 -8.51 9.98 12.57
CA GLY A 59 -9.30 9.08 11.72
C GLY A 59 -10.79 9.38 11.58
N ILE A 60 -11.43 8.72 10.60
CA ILE A 60 -12.83 8.84 10.12
C ILE A 60 -13.12 10.25 9.54
N GLY A 61 -13.91 10.46 8.48
CA GLY A 61 -14.64 9.58 7.56
C GLY A 61 -15.36 10.45 6.52
N GLY A 62 -15.79 9.90 5.38
CA GLY A 62 -15.81 10.64 4.11
C GLY A 62 -17.10 11.34 3.62
N GLY A 63 -17.13 11.52 2.29
CA GLY A 63 -17.32 12.80 1.60
C GLY A 63 -15.99 13.18 0.88
N ASP A 64 -15.97 14.22 0.05
CA ASP A 64 -14.81 14.62 -0.76
C ASP A 64 -13.67 15.18 0.12
N GLY A 65 -12.79 14.30 0.60
CA GLY A 65 -11.58 14.64 1.35
C GLY A 65 -11.58 14.17 2.82
N GLY A 66 -10.49 13.52 3.22
CA GLY A 66 -10.26 13.10 4.61
C GLY A 66 -9.98 14.25 5.59
N PRO A 67 -10.08 14.03 6.92
CA PRO A 67 -9.81 15.05 7.92
C PRO A 67 -8.44 15.73 7.90
N LEU A 68 -7.41 15.12 7.29
CA LEU A 68 -6.11 15.75 7.05
C LEU A 68 -5.77 15.73 5.54
N GLY A 69 -5.40 16.90 5.02
CA GLY A 69 -4.87 17.06 3.67
C GLY A 69 -3.44 16.51 3.49
N ALA A 70 -2.67 17.10 2.56
CA ALA A 70 -1.29 16.67 2.31
C ALA A 70 -0.35 16.93 3.50
N VAL A 71 0.54 15.98 3.79
CA VAL A 71 1.39 15.96 4.99
C VAL A 71 2.87 15.83 4.62
N THR A 72 3.72 16.75 5.12
CA THR A 72 5.18 16.71 4.88
C THR A 72 6.06 16.96 6.11
N ASP A 73 7.29 16.43 6.07
CA ASP A 73 8.41 16.75 6.96
C ASP A 73 8.11 16.51 8.46
N ILE A 74 7.99 15.24 8.85
CA ILE A 74 7.62 14.82 10.21
C ILE A 74 8.71 13.96 10.86
N ILE A 75 9.02 14.16 12.13
CA ILE A 75 10.03 13.43 12.93
C ILE A 75 9.39 12.50 14.00
N GLY A 76 8.07 12.33 13.91
CA GLY A 76 7.29 11.29 14.59
C GLY A 76 6.49 10.40 13.64
N GLY A 77 5.90 9.33 14.17
CA GLY A 77 5.02 8.45 13.39
C GLY A 77 3.63 9.06 13.11
N ILE A 78 2.91 8.45 12.15
CA ILE A 78 1.51 8.74 11.86
C ILE A 78 0.64 7.54 12.26
N THR A 79 -0.55 7.80 12.82
CA THR A 79 -1.55 6.76 13.11
C THR A 79 -2.97 7.23 12.73
N GLY A 80 -3.75 6.47 11.95
CA GLY A 80 -5.11 6.90 11.55
C GLY A 80 -6.01 5.90 10.82
N GLY A 81 -7.32 6.15 10.66
CA GLY A 81 -8.17 5.21 9.91
C GLY A 81 -9.70 5.43 9.85
N ILE A 82 -10.35 4.68 8.93
CA ILE A 82 -11.78 4.38 8.70
C ILE A 82 -12.70 5.38 7.95
N GLY A 83 -12.42 5.58 6.65
CA GLY A 83 -13.36 5.32 5.51
C GLY A 83 -14.50 6.28 5.10
N GLY A 84 -14.91 6.20 3.81
CA GLY A 84 -16.28 6.48 3.35
C GLY A 84 -16.50 7.61 2.31
N GLY A 85 -15.81 7.65 1.18
CA GLY A 85 -15.98 8.65 0.11
C GLY A 85 -14.92 8.51 -1.01
N ASP A 86 -14.76 9.54 -1.85
CA ASP A 86 -13.71 9.56 -2.89
C ASP A 86 -12.28 9.51 -2.29
N ASP A 87 -12.10 9.98 -1.06
CA ASP A 87 -10.82 10.04 -0.34
C ASP A 87 -10.84 9.34 1.04
N GLY A 88 -9.70 8.77 1.42
CA GLY A 88 -9.42 8.26 2.77
C GLY A 88 -9.07 9.37 3.79
N PRO A 89 -9.01 9.09 5.11
CA PRO A 89 -8.81 10.13 6.11
C PRO A 89 -7.45 10.84 6.11
N LEU A 90 -6.48 10.36 5.32
CA LEU A 90 -5.19 11.02 5.10
C LEU A 90 -4.90 11.13 3.59
N GLY A 91 -4.63 12.35 3.13
CA GLY A 91 -4.15 12.62 1.77
C GLY A 91 -2.71 12.16 1.52
N ALA A 92 -2.06 12.73 0.50
CA ALA A 92 -0.69 12.37 0.13
C ALA A 92 0.33 12.69 1.25
N VAL A 93 1.28 11.78 1.47
CA VAL A 93 2.25 11.84 2.57
C VAL A 93 3.68 11.81 2.04
N THR A 94 4.55 12.71 2.51
CA THR A 94 5.96 12.75 2.09
C THR A 94 6.94 13.09 3.22
N GLY A 95 8.12 12.47 3.25
CA GLY A 95 9.22 12.92 4.11
C GLY A 95 8.98 12.70 5.60
N ILE A 96 8.90 11.43 6.03
CA ILE A 96 8.62 11.08 7.43
C ILE A 96 9.76 10.28 8.05
N ILE A 97 10.11 10.60 9.29
CA ILE A 97 10.96 9.80 10.18
C ILE A 97 10.06 9.31 11.31
N GLY A 98 9.62 8.05 11.20
CA GLY A 98 8.52 7.49 11.97
C GLY A 98 7.67 6.59 11.07
N GLY A 99 7.16 5.48 11.60
CA GLY A 99 6.28 4.60 10.83
C GLY A 99 4.90 5.21 10.58
N ILE A 100 4.19 4.71 9.56
CA ILE A 100 2.75 4.96 9.38
C ILE A 100 1.97 3.71 9.78
N THR A 101 0.91 3.90 10.55
CA THR A 101 -0.09 2.87 10.82
C THR A 101 -1.47 3.38 10.44
N GLY A 102 -2.25 2.59 9.70
CA GLY A 102 -3.66 2.91 9.51
C GLY A 102 -4.58 1.76 9.14
N GLY A 103 -5.88 2.02 9.00
CA GLY A 103 -6.84 0.94 8.80
C GLY A 103 -8.25 1.37 8.41
N ILE A 104 -8.97 0.39 7.89
CA ILE A 104 -10.28 0.31 7.25
C ILE A 104 -10.62 1.40 6.21
N GLY A 105 -11.13 1.01 5.04
CA GLY A 105 -11.46 1.90 3.91
C GLY A 105 -12.81 1.57 3.25
N GLY A 106 -13.33 2.50 2.46
CA GLY A 106 -14.64 2.37 1.80
C GLY A 106 -14.89 3.53 0.82
N GLY A 107 -15.20 3.23 -0.43
CA GLY A 107 -15.34 4.20 -1.54
C GLY A 107 -14.19 4.10 -2.54
N ASP A 108 -14.04 5.09 -3.41
CA ASP A 108 -13.03 5.08 -4.47
C ASP A 108 -11.58 5.17 -3.91
N GLY A 109 -11.42 5.49 -2.61
CA GLY A 109 -10.15 5.57 -1.90
C GLY A 109 -10.02 4.70 -0.62
N GLY A 110 -8.85 4.07 -0.47
CA GLY A 110 -8.38 3.48 0.79
C GLY A 110 -7.94 4.53 1.83
N PRO A 111 -7.73 4.19 3.12
CA PRO A 111 -7.54 5.20 4.16
C PRO A 111 -6.23 5.97 4.15
N LEU A 112 -5.33 5.66 3.21
CA LEU A 112 -4.06 6.35 3.02
C LEU A 112 -3.78 6.54 1.52
N GLY A 113 -3.62 7.80 1.10
CA GLY A 113 -3.23 8.17 -0.26
C GLY A 113 -1.78 7.77 -0.62
N ALA A 114 -1.23 8.40 -1.66
CA ALA A 114 0.14 8.12 -2.11
C ALA A 114 1.19 8.48 -1.03
N VAL A 115 2.19 7.61 -0.85
CA VAL A 115 3.22 7.74 0.19
C VAL A 115 4.62 7.77 -0.42
N THR A 116 5.44 8.75 -0.05
CA THR A 116 6.83 8.89 -0.55
C THR A 116 7.85 9.20 0.55
N GLY A 117 9.02 8.57 0.53
CA GLY A 117 10.18 9.03 1.30
C GLY A 117 10.01 8.89 2.82
N ILE A 118 9.94 7.66 3.33
CA ILE A 118 9.76 7.40 4.77
C ILE A 118 10.92 6.58 5.35
N ILE A 119 11.32 6.92 6.57
CA ILE A 119 12.21 6.15 7.43
C ILE A 119 11.37 5.61 8.58
N GLY A 120 10.89 4.38 8.42
CA GLY A 120 9.85 3.76 9.24
C GLY A 120 9.04 2.76 8.41
N GLY A 121 8.45 1.76 9.08
CA GLY A 121 7.56 0.80 8.42
C GLY A 121 6.16 1.38 8.16
N ILE A 122 5.43 0.79 7.21
CA ILE A 122 4.01 1.09 6.95
C ILE A 122 3.17 -0.14 7.34
N THR A 123 2.03 0.07 7.99
CA THR A 123 1.07 -0.98 8.34
C THR A 123 -0.36 -0.53 8.05
N GLY A 124 -1.14 -1.30 7.28
CA GLY A 124 -2.47 -0.91 6.76
C GLY A 124 -3.47 -2.06 6.59
N GLY A 125 -4.80 -1.85 6.59
CA GLY A 125 -5.72 -2.97 6.29
C GLY A 125 -7.24 -2.74 6.17
N ILE A 126 -7.90 -3.69 5.48
CA ILE A 126 -9.33 -3.87 5.10
C ILE A 126 -10.02 -2.68 4.40
N GLY A 127 -10.01 -2.59 3.08
CA GLY A 127 -10.83 -1.62 2.32
C GLY A 127 -11.82 -2.26 1.35
N GLY A 128 -12.70 -1.45 0.75
CA GLY A 128 -13.58 -1.86 -0.35
C GLY A 128 -14.04 -0.70 -1.24
N GLY A 129 -14.15 -0.96 -2.54
CA GLY A 129 -14.26 0.05 -3.60
C GLY A 129 -13.04 0.01 -4.53
N ASP A 130 -12.96 0.95 -5.47
CA ASP A 130 -12.03 0.87 -6.62
C ASP A 130 -10.55 1.01 -6.24
N GLY A 131 -10.25 1.48 -5.02
CA GLY A 131 -8.91 1.52 -4.42
C GLY A 131 -8.85 0.83 -3.05
N GLY A 132 -8.04 -0.22 -2.94
CA GLY A 132 -7.79 -0.90 -1.65
C GLY A 132 -6.99 -0.06 -0.64
N PRO A 133 -6.76 -0.56 0.60
CA PRO A 133 -6.40 0.29 1.73
C PRO A 133 -5.11 1.15 1.69
N LEU A 134 -4.25 1.00 0.70
CA LEU A 134 -3.00 1.76 0.59
C LEU A 134 -2.67 2.04 -0.88
N GLY A 135 -2.55 3.32 -1.23
CA GLY A 135 -2.21 3.79 -2.57
C GLY A 135 -0.77 3.48 -3.00
N ALA A 136 -0.26 4.19 -4.00
CA ALA A 136 1.12 3.98 -4.48
C ALA A 136 2.16 4.37 -3.42
N VAL A 137 3.20 3.54 -3.25
CA VAL A 137 4.24 3.72 -2.23
C VAL A 137 5.63 3.76 -2.87
N THR A 138 6.42 4.80 -2.56
CA THR A 138 7.78 4.98 -3.12
C THR A 138 8.81 5.36 -2.06
N GLY A 139 10.01 4.75 -2.09
CA GLY A 139 11.17 5.23 -1.33
C GLY A 139 11.02 5.08 0.19
N ILE A 140 10.90 3.84 0.68
CA ILE A 140 10.71 3.55 2.11
C ILE A 140 11.92 2.82 2.68
N ILE A 141 12.39 3.20 3.86
CA ILE A 141 13.36 2.47 4.68
C ILE A 141 12.59 1.89 5.87
N GLY A 142 12.09 0.67 5.69
CA GLY A 142 11.13 0.01 6.57
C GLY A 142 10.32 -1.03 5.80
N GLY A 143 9.71 -1.98 6.51
CA GLY A 143 8.80 -2.96 5.89
C GLY A 143 7.39 -2.42 5.68
N ILE A 144 6.65 -3.01 4.74
CA ILE A 144 5.23 -2.72 4.49
C ILE A 144 4.39 -3.96 4.85
N THR A 145 3.30 -3.78 5.60
CA THR A 145 2.36 -4.86 5.97
C THR A 145 0.92 -4.44 5.68
N GLY A 146 0.11 -5.25 4.98
CA GLY A 146 -1.34 -4.96 4.92
C GLY A 146 -2.31 -5.85 4.11
N GLY A 147 -3.60 -5.49 4.17
CA GLY A 147 -4.74 -6.17 3.52
C GLY A 147 -5.99 -6.23 4.42
N ILE A 148 -7.21 -6.59 4.02
CA ILE A 148 -7.80 -7.11 2.77
C ILE A 148 -8.27 -5.97 1.83
N GLY A 149 -8.64 -6.24 0.58
CA GLY A 149 -9.37 -5.32 -0.33
C GLY A 149 -10.44 -6.03 -1.17
N GLY A 150 -11.42 -5.28 -1.69
CA GLY A 150 -12.40 -5.80 -2.66
C GLY A 150 -13.08 -4.71 -3.49
N GLY A 151 -13.12 -4.89 -4.81
CA GLY A 151 -13.40 -3.88 -5.83
C GLY A 151 -12.41 -4.05 -6.99
N ASP A 152 -12.33 -3.11 -7.92
CA ASP A 152 -11.43 -3.22 -9.09
C ASP A 152 -9.94 -3.25 -8.68
N GLY A 153 -9.60 -2.71 -7.49
CA GLY A 153 -8.24 -2.61 -6.95
C GLY A 153 -7.91 -3.53 -5.77
N GLY A 154 -6.68 -4.03 -5.75
CA GLY A 154 -6.11 -4.77 -4.61
C GLY A 154 -5.76 -3.90 -3.40
N PRO A 155 -5.54 -4.50 -2.21
CA PRO A 155 -5.21 -3.77 -0.98
C PRO A 155 -3.91 -2.98 -0.93
N LEU A 156 -2.99 -3.18 -1.86
CA LEU A 156 -1.78 -2.36 -1.98
C LEU A 156 -1.50 -2.10 -3.46
N GLY A 157 -1.43 -0.81 -3.82
CA GLY A 157 -1.10 -0.33 -5.16
C GLY A 157 0.36 -0.61 -5.58
N ALA A 158 0.86 0.15 -6.56
CA ALA A 158 2.23 0.00 -7.03
C ALA A 158 3.26 0.38 -5.95
N VAL A 159 4.32 -0.42 -5.81
CA VAL A 159 5.37 -0.23 -4.79
C VAL A 159 6.75 -0.14 -5.46
N THR A 160 7.56 0.85 -5.09
CA THR A 160 8.89 1.04 -5.67
C THR A 160 9.94 1.52 -4.66
N GLY A 161 11.15 0.94 -4.69
CA GLY A 161 12.31 1.45 -3.95
C GLY A 161 12.17 1.29 -2.43
N ILE A 162 12.07 0.05 -1.95
CA ILE A 162 11.87 -0.26 -0.53
C ILE A 162 13.08 -0.97 0.04
N ILE A 163 13.56 -0.53 1.21
CA ILE A 163 14.56 -1.20 2.03
C ILE A 163 13.84 -1.84 3.23
N GLY A 164 13.35 -3.05 3.02
CA GLY A 164 12.46 -3.76 3.93
C GLY A 164 11.64 -4.83 3.20
N GLY A 165 10.99 -5.72 3.94
CA GLY A 165 10.08 -6.71 3.37
C GLY A 165 8.66 -6.18 3.14
N ILE A 166 7.93 -6.79 2.22
CA ILE A 166 6.50 -6.53 1.98
C ILE A 166 5.70 -7.78 2.39
N THR A 167 4.57 -7.60 3.08
CA THR A 167 3.67 -8.69 3.49
C THR A 167 2.21 -8.29 3.29
N GLY A 168 1.39 -9.08 2.56
CA GLY A 168 -0.04 -8.75 2.43
C GLY A 168 -1.00 -9.72 1.71
N GLY A 169 -2.31 -9.47 1.89
CA GLY A 169 -3.43 -10.32 1.44
C GLY A 169 -4.75 -9.97 2.14
N ILE A 170 -5.96 -10.13 1.60
CA ILE A 170 -6.51 -10.85 0.42
C ILE A 170 -7.15 -9.82 -0.56
N GLY A 171 -7.46 -10.18 -1.81
CA GLY A 171 -8.18 -9.35 -2.79
C GLY A 171 -9.38 -10.05 -3.46
N SER A 172 -10.30 -9.29 -4.07
CA SER A 172 -11.40 -9.83 -4.88
C SER A 172 -11.96 -8.77 -5.85
N GLY A 173 -12.15 -9.13 -7.12
CA GLY A 173 -12.40 -8.21 -8.23
C GLY A 173 -11.30 -8.39 -9.29
N ASP A 174 -11.19 -7.47 -10.25
CA ASP A 174 -10.28 -7.65 -11.40
C ASP A 174 -8.79 -7.73 -11.01
N GLY A 175 -8.42 -7.26 -9.80
CA GLY A 175 -7.05 -7.27 -9.27
C GLY A 175 -6.79 -8.15 -8.02
N GLY A 176 -5.54 -8.57 -7.85
CA GLY A 176 -5.06 -9.31 -6.68
C GLY A 176 -4.48 -8.46 -5.54
N PRO A 177 -4.17 -9.04 -4.35
CA PRO A 177 -3.57 -8.40 -3.18
C PRO A 177 -2.58 -7.25 -3.37
N LEU A 178 -1.67 -7.35 -4.34
CA LEU A 178 -0.55 -6.44 -4.47
C LEU A 178 -0.23 -6.19 -5.95
N GLY A 179 -0.19 -4.91 -6.33
CA GLY A 179 0.11 -4.44 -7.67
C GLY A 179 1.56 -4.68 -8.12
N ALA A 180 2.05 -3.86 -9.05
CA ALA A 180 3.43 -3.97 -9.54
C ALA A 180 4.45 -3.59 -8.44
N VAL A 181 5.53 -4.37 -8.31
CA VAL A 181 6.55 -4.19 -7.28
C VAL A 181 7.95 -4.12 -7.91
N THR A 182 8.68 -3.03 -7.65
CA THR A 182 10.02 -2.78 -8.24
C THR A 182 11.04 -2.35 -7.17
N ASP A 183 12.30 -2.76 -7.32
CA ASP A 183 13.46 -2.31 -6.52
C ASP A 183 13.29 -2.52 -4.99
N ILE A 184 13.29 -3.78 -4.55
CA ILE A 184 13.07 -4.13 -3.13
C ILE A 184 14.29 -4.84 -2.52
N ILE A 185 14.85 -4.24 -1.47
CA ILE A 185 15.89 -4.82 -0.62
C ILE A 185 15.20 -5.52 0.57
N GLY A 186 14.54 -6.63 0.27
CA GLY A 186 13.78 -7.44 1.22
C GLY A 186 12.96 -8.52 0.50
N GLY A 187 12.26 -9.36 1.26
CA GLY A 187 11.37 -10.39 0.71
C GLY A 187 9.93 -9.91 0.53
N ILE A 188 9.17 -10.58 -0.34
CA ILE A 188 7.74 -10.35 -0.54
C ILE A 188 6.97 -11.60 -0.08
N THR A 189 5.86 -11.42 0.63
CA THR A 189 4.98 -12.53 1.07
C THR A 189 3.51 -12.16 0.88
N GLY A 190 2.71 -12.97 0.17
CA GLY A 190 1.27 -12.66 0.00
C GLY A 190 0.35 -13.64 -0.73
N GLY A 191 -0.95 -13.36 -0.69
CA GLY A 191 -2.05 -14.20 -1.22
C GLY A 191 -3.38 -13.89 -0.49
N ILE A 192 -4.59 -14.07 -1.01
CA ILE A 192 -5.15 -14.75 -2.20
C ILE A 192 -5.93 -13.70 -3.03
N GLY A 193 -6.27 -13.93 -4.30
CA GLY A 193 -7.23 -13.09 -5.04
C GLY A 193 -7.93 -13.79 -6.20
N GLY A 194 -9.13 -13.33 -6.59
CA GLY A 194 -9.92 -13.95 -7.67
C GLY A 194 -10.68 -12.93 -8.52
N GLY A 195 -10.65 -13.18 -9.83
CA GLY A 195 -10.87 -12.24 -10.95
C GLY A 195 -9.78 -12.47 -12.01
N ASP A 196 -9.69 -11.63 -13.03
CA ASP A 196 -8.75 -11.81 -14.16
C ASP A 196 -7.26 -11.83 -13.73
N GLY A 197 -6.93 -11.20 -12.59
CA GLY A 197 -5.58 -11.12 -12.03
C GLY A 197 -5.23 -12.13 -10.94
N GLY A 198 -3.98 -12.59 -10.95
CA GLY A 198 -3.37 -13.30 -9.81
C GLY A 198 -3.06 -12.37 -8.62
N PRO A 199 -2.78 -12.93 -7.42
CA PRO A 199 -2.55 -12.19 -6.19
C PRO A 199 -1.28 -11.37 -6.11
N LEU A 200 -0.38 -11.48 -7.08
CA LEU A 200 0.80 -10.62 -7.17
C LEU A 200 1.03 -10.20 -8.63
N GLY A 201 1.11 -8.89 -8.85
CA GLY A 201 1.36 -8.30 -10.16
C GLY A 201 2.78 -8.56 -10.69
N ALA A 202 3.23 -7.74 -11.65
CA ALA A 202 4.60 -7.82 -12.15
C ALA A 202 5.62 -7.44 -11.06
N VAL A 203 6.69 -8.24 -10.93
CA VAL A 203 7.74 -8.04 -9.91
C VAL A 203 9.10 -7.91 -10.59
N THR A 204 9.90 -6.91 -10.22
CA THR A 204 11.23 -6.67 -10.81
C THR A 204 12.25 -6.19 -9.78
N GLY A 205 13.49 -6.68 -9.83
CA GLY A 205 14.61 -6.12 -9.06
C GLY A 205 14.49 -6.37 -7.55
N ILE A 206 14.39 -7.63 -7.12
CA ILE A 206 14.18 -8.00 -5.71
C ILE A 206 15.39 -8.75 -5.17
N ILE A 207 15.93 -8.31 -4.04
CA ILE A 207 17.07 -8.97 -3.39
C ILE A 207 16.63 -10.15 -2.52
N GLY A 208 15.47 -10.06 -1.86
CA GLY A 208 14.90 -11.16 -1.07
C GLY A 208 14.16 -12.19 -1.91
N GLY A 209 13.55 -13.17 -1.22
CA GLY A 209 12.67 -14.16 -1.86
C GLY A 209 11.23 -13.68 -2.00
N ILE A 210 10.48 -14.32 -2.89
CA ILE A 210 9.04 -14.13 -3.08
C ILE A 210 8.31 -15.39 -2.59
N THR A 211 7.21 -15.23 -1.84
CA THR A 211 6.37 -16.34 -1.37
C THR A 211 4.90 -16.00 -1.54
N GLY A 212 4.11 -16.78 -2.30
CA GLY A 212 2.67 -16.49 -2.43
C GLY A 212 1.78 -17.35 -3.31
N GLY A 213 0.48 -17.02 -3.31
CA GLY A 213 -0.64 -17.69 -4.01
C GLY A 213 -1.87 -17.83 -3.10
N ILE A 214 -3.06 -18.29 -3.49
CA ILE A 214 -3.70 -18.79 -4.74
C ILE A 214 -4.35 -17.67 -5.57
N GLY A 215 -4.75 -17.94 -6.83
CA GLY A 215 -5.78 -17.15 -7.51
C GLY A 215 -6.57 -17.89 -8.59
N GLY A 216 -7.74 -17.37 -8.98
CA GLY A 216 -8.66 -18.00 -9.94
C GLY A 216 -9.38 -17.01 -10.86
N GLY A 217 -9.29 -17.29 -12.16
CA GLY A 217 -9.59 -16.42 -13.31
C GLY A 217 -8.56 -16.69 -14.41
N ASP A 218 -8.40 -15.80 -15.38
CA ASP A 218 -7.53 -15.98 -16.57
C ASP A 218 -6.00 -15.89 -16.28
N GLY A 219 -5.57 -16.11 -15.03
CA GLY A 219 -4.18 -15.97 -14.59
C GLY A 219 -3.78 -16.85 -13.41
N GLY A 220 -2.47 -17.05 -13.25
CA GLY A 220 -1.88 -17.83 -12.16
C GLY A 220 -1.47 -16.98 -10.95
N PRO A 221 -1.20 -17.60 -9.77
CA PRO A 221 -0.77 -16.95 -8.54
C PRO A 221 0.33 -15.87 -8.58
N LEU A 222 1.14 -15.77 -9.63
CA LEU A 222 2.25 -14.83 -9.70
C LEU A 222 2.46 -14.34 -11.15
N GLY A 223 2.47 -13.02 -11.36
CA GLY A 223 2.68 -12.37 -12.65
C GLY A 223 4.08 -12.55 -13.25
N ALA A 224 4.48 -11.64 -14.15
CA ALA A 224 5.83 -11.67 -14.70
C ALA A 224 6.87 -11.29 -13.63
N VAL A 225 7.96 -12.07 -13.53
CA VAL A 225 8.99 -11.90 -12.50
C VAL A 225 10.37 -11.77 -13.14
N THR A 226 11.09 -10.69 -12.85
CA THR A 226 12.41 -10.39 -13.43
C THR A 226 13.44 -9.97 -12.37
N ASP A 227 14.71 -10.35 -12.54
CA ASP A 227 15.85 -9.91 -11.73
C ASP A 227 15.66 -10.12 -10.20
N ILE A 228 15.60 -11.39 -9.79
CA ILE A 228 15.40 -11.79 -8.39
C ILE A 228 16.63 -12.54 -7.87
N ILE A 229 17.18 -12.12 -6.73
CA ILE A 229 18.31 -12.79 -6.09
C ILE A 229 17.82 -13.94 -5.19
N GLY A 230 16.71 -13.76 -4.48
CA GLY A 230 16.11 -14.80 -3.65
C GLY A 230 15.39 -15.90 -4.45
N GLY A 231 14.83 -16.87 -3.72
CA GLY A 231 13.98 -17.91 -4.31
C GLY A 231 12.52 -17.45 -4.47
N ILE A 232 11.79 -18.12 -5.36
CA ILE A 232 10.34 -17.95 -5.56
C ILE A 232 9.63 -19.20 -5.01
N THR A 233 8.57 -19.02 -4.24
CA THR A 233 7.73 -20.13 -3.72
C THR A 233 6.24 -19.83 -3.94
N GLY A 234 5.46 -20.70 -4.59
CA GLY A 234 4.03 -20.44 -4.81
C GLY A 234 3.19 -21.52 -5.51
N GLY A 235 1.87 -21.28 -5.61
CA GLY A 235 0.83 -22.19 -6.15
C GLY A 235 -0.53 -21.89 -5.49
N ILE A 236 -1.72 -22.24 -5.98
CA ILE A 236 -2.27 -23.01 -7.12
C ILE A 236 -3.08 -22.03 -8.01
N GLY A 237 -3.28 -22.34 -9.30
CA GLY A 237 -4.10 -21.54 -10.25
C GLY A 237 -5.21 -22.33 -10.95
N GLY A 238 -6.22 -21.66 -11.53
CA GLY A 238 -7.46 -22.31 -12.00
C GLY A 238 -8.13 -21.74 -13.27
N GLY A 239 -7.37 -21.12 -14.17
CA GLY A 239 -7.82 -20.72 -15.52
C GLY A 239 -6.66 -20.81 -16.52
N ASP A 240 -6.66 -20.00 -17.58
CA ASP A 240 -5.71 -20.09 -18.71
C ASP A 240 -4.26 -19.66 -18.38
N GLY A 241 -3.60 -20.41 -17.50
CA GLY A 241 -2.19 -20.22 -17.16
C GLY A 241 -1.67 -21.16 -16.07
N GLY A 242 -0.35 -21.34 -16.05
CA GLY A 242 0.33 -21.98 -14.92
C GLY A 242 0.40 -21.06 -13.69
N PRO A 243 0.67 -21.58 -12.48
CA PRO A 243 0.82 -20.77 -11.27
C PRO A 243 1.90 -19.68 -11.28
N LEU A 244 2.72 -19.60 -12.33
CA LEU A 244 3.79 -18.62 -12.46
C LEU A 244 3.88 -18.13 -13.91
N GLY A 245 3.87 -16.80 -14.09
CA GLY A 245 4.03 -16.14 -15.38
C GLY A 245 5.43 -16.29 -16.01
N ALA A 246 5.81 -15.35 -16.88
CA ALA A 246 7.16 -15.34 -17.46
C ALA A 246 8.21 -14.99 -16.38
N VAL A 247 9.33 -15.73 -16.36
CA VAL A 247 10.38 -15.60 -15.35
C VAL A 247 11.75 -15.42 -16.00
N THR A 248 12.47 -14.37 -15.62
CA THR A 248 13.80 -14.05 -16.15
C THR A 248 14.78 -13.63 -15.06
N GLY A 249 16.02 -14.13 -15.09
CA GLY A 249 17.10 -13.61 -14.25
C GLY A 249 16.93 -13.93 -12.75
N ILE A 250 16.83 -15.22 -12.40
CA ILE A 250 16.63 -15.66 -11.00
C ILE A 250 17.87 -16.38 -10.49
N ILE A 251 18.41 -15.93 -9.36
CA ILE A 251 19.56 -16.60 -8.73
C ILE A 251 19.09 -17.73 -7.80
N GLY A 252 17.99 -17.54 -7.07
CA GLY A 252 17.39 -18.56 -6.21
C GLY A 252 16.67 -19.67 -6.97
N GLY A 253 16.16 -20.66 -6.22
CA GLY A 253 15.31 -21.71 -6.76
C GLY A 253 13.84 -21.27 -6.91
N ILE A 254 13.09 -22.00 -7.74
CA ILE A 254 11.64 -21.87 -7.88
C ILE A 254 10.96 -23.12 -7.32
N THR A 255 10.02 -22.95 -6.40
CA THR A 255 9.23 -24.04 -5.82
C THR A 255 7.74 -23.80 -6.04
N GLY A 256 7.03 -24.67 -6.77
CA GLY A 256 5.59 -24.49 -6.96
C GLY A 256 4.84 -25.41 -7.93
N GLY A 257 3.53 -25.56 -7.68
CA GLY A 257 2.54 -26.35 -8.43
C GLY A 257 1.19 -26.35 -7.69
N ILE A 258 0.05 -26.82 -8.21
CA ILE A 258 -0.36 -27.29 -9.54
C ILE A 258 -1.25 -26.19 -10.19
N GLY A 259 -1.48 -26.23 -11.52
CA GLY A 259 -2.47 -25.38 -12.21
C GLY A 259 -3.60 -26.20 -12.83
N GLY A 260 -4.74 -25.56 -13.10
CA GLY A 260 -5.85 -26.13 -13.88
C GLY A 260 -6.26 -25.20 -15.01
N GLY A 261 -6.00 -25.61 -16.25
CA GLY A 261 -6.22 -24.86 -17.50
C GLY A 261 -5.34 -25.43 -18.62
N ASP A 262 -5.35 -24.82 -19.81
CA ASP A 262 -4.58 -25.30 -20.97
C ASP A 262 -3.05 -25.02 -20.88
N GLY A 263 -2.60 -24.38 -19.79
CA GLY A 263 -1.19 -24.03 -19.53
C GLY A 263 -0.43 -25.06 -18.67
N GLY A 264 0.86 -25.25 -18.96
CA GLY A 264 1.79 -25.96 -18.08
C GLY A 264 2.09 -25.19 -16.79
N PRO A 265 2.73 -25.80 -15.77
CA PRO A 265 2.84 -25.21 -14.43
C PRO A 265 3.69 -23.92 -14.33
N LEU A 266 4.52 -23.62 -15.34
CA LEU A 266 5.30 -22.38 -15.44
C LEU A 266 5.16 -21.80 -16.86
N GLY A 267 5.19 -20.47 -16.96
CA GLY A 267 5.37 -19.75 -18.22
C GLY A 267 6.80 -19.86 -18.78
N ALA A 268 7.19 -18.94 -19.66
CA ALA A 268 8.53 -18.92 -20.23
C ALA A 268 9.59 -18.62 -19.15
N VAL A 269 10.61 -19.48 -19.05
CA VAL A 269 11.69 -19.38 -18.04
C VAL A 269 13.04 -19.18 -18.71
N THR A 270 13.78 -18.14 -18.34
CA THR A 270 15.15 -17.89 -18.81
C THR A 270 16.07 -17.38 -17.69
N GLY A 271 17.38 -17.64 -17.80
CA GLY A 271 18.38 -17.06 -16.88
C GLY A 271 18.22 -17.47 -15.42
N ILE A 272 17.92 -18.74 -15.13
CA ILE A 272 17.88 -19.26 -13.76
C ILE A 272 19.21 -19.93 -13.39
N ILE A 273 19.69 -19.67 -12.18
CA ILE A 273 20.88 -20.32 -11.57
C ILE A 273 20.46 -21.41 -10.56
N GLY A 274 19.32 -21.24 -9.88
CA GLY A 274 18.77 -22.23 -8.94
C GLY A 274 18.05 -23.43 -9.60
N GLY A 275 17.53 -24.33 -8.77
CA GLY A 275 16.68 -25.44 -9.22
C GLY A 275 15.21 -25.05 -9.37
N ILE A 276 14.48 -25.78 -10.22
CA ILE A 276 13.01 -25.72 -10.29
C ILE A 276 12.45 -27.01 -9.69
N THR A 277 11.55 -26.90 -8.73
CA THR A 277 10.88 -28.01 -8.06
C THR A 277 9.36 -27.79 -8.04
N GLY A 278 8.60 -28.79 -8.46
CA GLY A 278 7.13 -28.81 -8.40
C GLY A 278 6.60 -29.71 -7.29
#